data_AF-A0A2W5SYW2-F1
#
_entry.id   AF-A0A2W5SYW2-F1
#
_cell.length_a   1.000
_cell.length_b   1.000
_cell.length_c   1.000
_cell.angle_alpha   90.00
_cell.angle_beta   90.00
_cell.angle_gamma   90.00
#
_symmetry.space_group_name_H-M   'P 1'
#
loop_
_entity.id
_entity.type
_entity.pdbx_description
1 polymer ?
#
loop_
_entity_poly.entity_id
_entity_poly.type
_entity_poly.pdbx_seq_one_letter_code
_entity_poly.pdbx_strand_id
1 'polypeptide(L)'
;MGTFQTFLSSKGITAKQIATTSSRIEAFDDTSRALMGKRWKKRTNKETATKKYAELEIGKPAQHGRGISEKQVIAASKDVAVARKARSKILKAVNAIITKKGEAAVDMKALFEGTKARAGKKPVVADKKK
;
A
#
# COMPACT_ATOMS: atom_id res chain seq x y z
N MET A 1 16.12 20.48 -3.08
CA MET A 1 15.70 19.07 -3.00
C MET A 1 15.56 18.71 -1.55
N GLY A 2 14.36 18.33 -1.09
CA GLY A 2 14.03 18.24 0.33
C GLY A 2 13.62 16.83 0.73
N THR A 3 13.88 16.46 1.98
CA THR A 3 13.43 15.19 2.58
C THR A 3 11.91 15.11 2.62
N PHE A 4 11.34 13.91 2.78
CA PHE A 4 9.88 13.73 2.88
C PHE A 4 9.24 14.69 3.90
N GLN A 5 9.92 14.93 5.03
CA GLN A 5 9.48 15.87 6.07
C GLN A 5 9.38 17.32 5.56
N THR A 6 10.37 17.80 4.80
CA THR A 6 10.33 19.16 4.26
C THR A 6 9.22 19.35 3.24
N PHE A 7 8.93 18.33 2.43
CA PHE A 7 7.79 18.34 1.50
C PHE A 7 6.45 18.42 2.24
N LEU A 8 6.28 17.61 3.29
CA LEU A 8 5.06 17.66 4.10
C LEU A 8 4.87 19.04 4.75
N SER A 9 5.95 19.60 5.27
CA SER A 9 5.93 20.91 5.94
C SER A 9 5.60 22.04 4.96
N SER A 10 6.21 22.05 3.77
CA SER A 10 5.95 23.07 2.74
C SER A 10 4.52 23.03 2.21
N LYS A 11 3.91 21.83 2.16
CA LYS A 11 2.52 21.64 1.72
C LYS A 11 1.50 21.71 2.87
N GLY A 12 1.94 21.95 4.10
CA GLY A 12 1.08 21.96 5.29
C GLY A 12 0.30 20.65 5.46
N ILE A 13 0.93 19.51 5.14
CA ILE A 13 0.32 18.18 5.23
C ILE A 13 0.81 17.50 6.52
N THR A 14 -0.14 17.05 7.34
CA THR A 14 0.16 16.37 8.60
C THR A 14 0.19 14.84 8.44
N ALA A 15 0.92 14.16 9.32
CA ALA A 15 0.97 12.70 9.35
C ALA A 15 -0.42 12.06 9.56
N LYS A 16 -1.25 12.67 10.41
CA LYS A 16 -2.65 12.28 10.66
C LYS A 16 -3.53 12.38 9.41
N GLN A 17 -3.37 13.42 8.60
CA GLN A 17 -4.12 13.56 7.34
C GLN A 17 -3.77 12.45 6.34
N ILE A 18 -2.49 12.11 6.24
CA ILE A 18 -2.02 11.01 5.37
C ILE A 18 -2.57 9.67 5.84
N ALA A 19 -2.47 9.38 7.14
CA ALA A 19 -2.98 8.12 7.70
C ALA A 19 -4.49 7.98 7.47
N THR A 20 -5.27 9.04 7.73
CA THR A 20 -6.72 9.06 7.52
C THR A 20 -7.07 8.87 6.04
N THR A 21 -6.41 9.61 5.15
CA THR A 21 -6.65 9.53 3.71
C THR A 21 -6.27 8.16 3.15
N SER A 22 -5.13 7.62 3.59
CA SER A 22 -4.70 6.27 3.23
C SER A 22 -5.70 5.22 3.70
N SER A 23 -6.25 5.34 4.92
CA SER A 23 -7.26 4.41 5.41
C SER A 23 -8.53 4.42 4.57
N ARG A 24 -8.96 5.59 4.09
CA ARG A 24 -10.14 5.72 3.23
C ARG A 24 -9.91 5.13 1.83
N ILE A 25 -8.76 5.42 1.22
CA ILE A 25 -8.41 4.92 -0.13
C ILE A 25 -8.22 3.40 -0.13
N GLU A 26 -7.59 2.87 0.92
CA GLU A 26 -7.26 1.44 1.00
C GLU A 26 -8.40 0.59 1.58
N ALA A 27 -9.51 1.21 2.01
CA ALA A 27 -10.68 0.48 2.47
C ALA A 27 -11.27 -0.35 1.32
N PHE A 28 -11.76 -1.55 1.63
CA PHE A 28 -12.46 -2.36 0.63
C PHE A 28 -13.79 -1.70 0.25
N ASP A 29 -14.05 -1.65 -1.04
CA ASP A 29 -15.36 -1.45 -1.63
C ASP A 29 -16.10 -2.79 -1.75
N ASP A 30 -17.36 -2.75 -2.18
CA ASP A 30 -18.21 -3.94 -2.26
C ASP A 30 -17.69 -4.96 -3.30
N THR A 31 -17.12 -4.47 -4.39
CA THR A 31 -16.48 -5.32 -5.41
C THR A 31 -15.30 -6.08 -4.82
N SER A 32 -14.45 -5.41 -4.03
CA SER A 32 -13.34 -6.06 -3.33
C SER A 32 -13.78 -7.02 -2.24
N ARG A 33 -14.84 -6.68 -1.49
CA ARG A 33 -15.43 -7.58 -0.48
C ARG A 33 -15.97 -8.84 -1.15
N ALA A 34 -16.67 -8.71 -2.28
CA ALA A 34 -17.16 -9.84 -3.06
C ALA A 34 -16.02 -10.73 -3.57
N LEU A 35 -14.93 -10.14 -4.10
CA LEU A 35 -13.74 -10.87 -4.51
C LEU A 35 -13.07 -11.60 -3.34
N MET A 36 -12.99 -10.97 -2.16
CA MET A 36 -12.48 -11.60 -0.95
C MET A 36 -13.36 -12.79 -0.52
N GLY A 37 -14.69 -12.65 -0.62
CA GLY A 37 -15.64 -13.74 -0.40
C GLY A 37 -15.41 -14.92 -1.35
N LYS A 38 -15.26 -14.66 -2.65
CA LYS A 38 -14.92 -15.70 -3.66
C LYS A 38 -13.59 -16.39 -3.33
N ARG A 39 -12.56 -15.62 -2.96
CA ARG A 39 -11.25 -16.14 -2.56
C ARG A 39 -11.29 -16.98 -1.29
N TRP A 40 -12.16 -16.64 -0.34
CA TRP A 40 -12.37 -17.42 0.86
C TRP A 40 -13.10 -18.73 0.55
N LYS A 41 -14.23 -18.67 -0.18
CA LYS A 41 -14.98 -19.85 -0.62
C LYS A 41 -14.10 -20.84 -1.38
N LYS A 42 -13.24 -20.36 -2.28
CA LYS A 42 -12.25 -21.19 -2.98
C LYS A 42 -11.37 -22.00 -2.02
N ARG A 43 -10.91 -21.37 -0.94
CA ARG A 43 -10.00 -22.01 0.02
C ARG A 43 -10.70 -23.01 0.94
N THR A 44 -11.99 -22.83 1.19
CA THR A 44 -12.75 -23.65 2.13
C THR A 44 -13.53 -24.78 1.46
N ASN A 45 -13.92 -24.65 0.18
CA ASN A 45 -14.65 -25.69 -0.54
C ASN A 45 -13.68 -26.72 -1.16
N LYS A 46 -13.85 -28.01 -0.80
CA LYS A 46 -13.04 -29.14 -1.25
C LYS A 46 -12.93 -29.24 -2.78
N GLU A 47 -14.01 -28.94 -3.51
CA GLU A 47 -14.05 -29.05 -4.98
C GLU A 47 -13.29 -27.93 -5.72
N THR A 48 -13.06 -26.80 -5.04
CA THR A 48 -12.41 -25.62 -5.64
C THR A 48 -11.06 -25.31 -5.00
N ALA A 49 -10.71 -25.99 -3.90
CA ALA A 49 -9.46 -25.79 -3.18
C ALA A 49 -8.22 -26.13 -4.02
N THR A 50 -8.30 -27.14 -4.89
CA THR A 50 -7.21 -27.57 -5.77
C THR A 50 -7.11 -26.75 -7.06
N LYS A 51 -8.19 -26.10 -7.50
CA LYS A 51 -8.25 -25.29 -8.73
C LYS A 51 -7.42 -24.01 -8.62
N LYS A 52 -6.90 -23.51 -9.75
CA LYS A 52 -6.17 -22.23 -9.76
C LYS A 52 -7.16 -21.06 -9.70
N TYR A 53 -6.71 -19.91 -9.18
CA TYR A 53 -7.55 -18.71 -9.13
C TYR A 53 -7.98 -18.21 -10.51
N ALA A 54 -7.14 -18.39 -11.54
CA ALA A 54 -7.44 -18.01 -12.91
C ALA A 54 -8.57 -18.85 -13.53
N GLU A 55 -8.61 -20.15 -13.25
CA GLU A 55 -9.66 -21.08 -13.72
C GLU A 55 -11.04 -20.77 -13.14
N LEU A 56 -11.08 -20.03 -12.04
CA LEU A 56 -12.32 -19.61 -11.37
C LEU A 56 -12.65 -18.13 -11.61
N GLU A 57 -11.86 -17.45 -12.46
CA GLU A 57 -11.97 -16.02 -12.74
C GLU A 57 -11.91 -15.15 -11.46
N ILE A 58 -11.17 -15.61 -10.45
CA ILE A 58 -11.04 -14.93 -9.15
C ILE A 58 -9.78 -14.07 -9.14
N GLY A 59 -9.96 -12.77 -9.42
CA GLY A 59 -8.92 -11.75 -9.33
C GLY A 59 -8.40 -11.48 -7.91
N LYS A 60 -7.39 -10.60 -7.80
CA LYS A 60 -7.00 -9.98 -6.52
C LYS A 60 -7.79 -8.67 -6.35
N PRO A 61 -8.27 -8.35 -5.14
CA PRO A 61 -8.80 -7.01 -4.87
C PRO A 61 -7.77 -5.93 -5.20
N ALA A 62 -8.24 -4.79 -5.73
CA ALA A 62 -7.37 -3.67 -6.06
C ALA A 62 -6.84 -2.99 -4.79
N GLN A 63 -7.68 -2.91 -3.76
CA GLN A 63 -7.36 -2.36 -2.45
C GLN A 63 -6.72 -3.41 -1.54
N HIS A 64 -5.95 -2.97 -0.55
CA HIS A 64 -5.35 -3.87 0.43
C HIS A 64 -6.18 -4.03 1.72
N GLY A 65 -7.26 -3.26 1.88
CA GLY A 65 -8.16 -3.29 3.04
C GLY A 65 -7.60 -2.59 4.28
N ARG A 66 -6.34 -2.13 4.26
CA ARG A 66 -5.66 -1.52 5.41
C ARG A 66 -4.84 -0.32 4.96
N GLY A 67 -5.12 0.85 5.55
CA GLY A 67 -4.31 2.06 5.35
C GLY A 67 -2.92 1.96 5.99
N ILE A 68 -2.17 3.06 5.90
CA ILE A 68 -0.95 3.26 6.68
C ILE A 68 -1.27 3.95 8.01
N SER A 69 -0.55 3.58 9.07
CA SER A 69 -0.69 4.22 10.38
C SER A 69 0.12 5.52 10.48
N GLU A 70 -0.27 6.41 11.37
CA GLU A 70 0.45 7.66 11.62
C GLU A 70 1.91 7.42 12.04
N LYS A 71 2.17 6.44 12.91
CA LYS A 71 3.53 6.05 13.32
C LYS A 71 4.41 5.67 12.12
N GLN A 72 3.85 5.02 11.11
CA GLN A 72 4.58 4.66 9.89
C GLN A 72 4.84 5.87 8.99
N VAL A 73 3.95 6.87 8.97
CA VAL A 73 4.18 8.13 8.25
C VAL A 73 5.27 8.94 8.95
N ILE A 74 5.25 9.02 10.28
CA ILE A 74 6.31 9.68 11.06
C ILE A 74 7.65 8.98 10.88
N ALA A 75 7.68 7.63 10.90
CA ALA A 75 8.90 6.89 10.62
C ALA A 75 9.45 7.16 9.21
N ALA A 76 8.56 7.34 8.23
CA ALA A 76 8.93 7.71 6.87
C ALA A 76 9.54 9.11 6.77
N SER A 77 9.13 10.03 7.64
CA SER A 77 9.61 11.42 7.64
C SER A 77 10.96 11.61 8.35
N LYS A 78 11.42 10.58 9.08
CA LYS A 78 12.76 10.51 9.68
C LYS A 78 13.81 9.89 8.76
N ASP A 79 13.55 9.86 7.45
CA ASP A 79 14.43 9.28 6.41
C ASP A 79 14.83 7.81 6.64
N VAL A 80 14.04 7.07 7.42
CA VAL A 80 14.26 5.64 7.66
C VAL A 80 13.88 4.82 6.42
N ALA A 81 14.54 3.66 6.24
CA ALA A 81 14.17 2.71 5.21
C ALA A 81 12.74 2.15 5.40
N VAL A 82 11.79 2.72 4.67
CA VAL A 82 10.39 2.27 4.64
C VAL A 82 10.18 1.18 3.60
N ALA A 83 9.29 0.23 3.90
CA ALA A 83 8.88 -0.81 2.96
C ALA A 83 8.24 -0.21 1.69
N ARG A 84 8.53 -0.79 0.52
CA ARG A 84 8.01 -0.31 -0.78
C ARG A 84 6.48 -0.13 -0.81
N LYS A 85 5.74 -1.06 -0.18
CA LYS A 85 4.28 -0.96 -0.07
C LYS A 85 3.83 0.26 0.76
N ALA A 86 4.50 0.54 1.87
CA ALA A 86 4.18 1.71 2.68
C ALA A 86 4.47 3.01 1.93
N ARG A 87 5.58 3.09 1.17
CA ARG A 87 5.86 4.24 0.29
C ARG A 87 4.78 4.45 -0.77
N SER A 88 4.32 3.38 -1.42
CA SER A 88 3.24 3.47 -2.41
C SER A 88 1.92 3.97 -1.80
N LYS A 89 1.58 3.54 -0.58
CA LYS A 89 0.40 4.03 0.14
C LYS A 89 0.51 5.49 0.55
N ILE A 90 1.69 5.91 1.03
CA ILE A 90 1.97 7.31 1.35
C ILE A 90 1.82 8.16 0.09
N LEU A 91 2.44 7.74 -1.02
CA LEU A 91 2.35 8.44 -2.31
C LEU A 91 0.90 8.62 -2.76
N LYS A 92 0.10 7.56 -2.76
CA LYS A 92 -1.34 7.64 -3.12
C LYS A 92 -2.08 8.63 -2.24
N ALA A 93 -1.85 8.60 -0.93
CA ALA A 93 -2.52 9.48 0.02
C ALA A 93 -2.06 10.94 -0.15
N VAL A 94 -0.76 11.19 -0.34
CA VAL A 94 -0.22 12.53 -0.60
C VAL A 94 -0.79 13.08 -1.91
N ASN A 95 -0.76 12.30 -2.99
CA ASN A 95 -1.31 12.72 -4.28
C ASN A 95 -2.80 13.02 -4.18
N ALA A 96 -3.58 12.22 -3.45
CA ALA A 96 -4.99 12.50 -3.22
C ALA A 96 -5.25 13.78 -2.39
N ILE A 97 -4.32 14.19 -1.54
CA ILE A 97 -4.43 15.43 -0.76
C ILE A 97 -4.08 16.64 -1.62
N ILE A 98 -2.98 16.59 -2.38
CA ILE A 98 -2.51 17.73 -3.17
C ILE A 98 -3.37 17.96 -4.42
N THR A 99 -3.91 16.91 -5.04
CA THR A 99 -4.86 17.07 -6.16
C THR A 99 -6.14 17.74 -5.71
N LYS A 100 -6.61 17.48 -4.47
CA LYS A 100 -7.72 18.23 -3.86
C LYS A 100 -7.39 19.70 -3.59
N LYS A 101 -6.12 20.04 -3.45
CA LYS A 101 -5.63 21.43 -3.35
C LYS A 101 -5.38 22.08 -4.71
N GLY A 102 -5.66 21.38 -5.82
CA GLY A 102 -5.43 21.88 -7.18
C GLY A 102 -3.97 21.79 -7.65
N GLU A 103 -3.11 21.08 -6.92
CA GLU A 103 -1.71 20.92 -7.29
C GLU A 103 -1.47 19.65 -8.11
N ALA A 104 -0.39 19.65 -8.91
CA ALA A 104 0.02 18.50 -9.70
C ALA A 104 0.45 17.32 -8.81
N ALA A 105 0.14 16.10 -9.25
CA ALA A 105 0.57 14.88 -8.59
C ALA A 105 2.10 14.79 -8.58
N VAL A 106 2.67 14.29 -7.48
CA VAL A 106 4.11 14.09 -7.34
C VAL A 106 4.49 12.64 -7.53
N ASP A 107 5.74 12.41 -7.92
CA ASP A 107 6.31 11.09 -8.12
C ASP A 107 6.93 10.50 -6.85
N MET A 108 7.03 9.17 -6.84
CA MET A 108 7.68 8.45 -5.73
C MET A 108 9.13 8.89 -5.52
N LYS A 109 9.85 9.19 -6.61
CA LYS A 109 11.24 9.65 -6.54
C LYS A 109 11.31 11.01 -5.86
N ALA A 110 10.44 11.95 -6.23
CA ALA A 110 10.38 13.28 -5.65
C ALA A 110 10.07 13.28 -4.13
N LEU A 111 9.29 12.29 -3.67
CA LEU A 111 8.91 12.17 -2.25
C LEU A 111 9.92 11.46 -1.36
N PHE A 112 10.73 10.55 -1.92
CA PHE A 112 11.60 9.65 -1.16
C PHE A 112 13.05 9.66 -1.63
N GLU A 113 13.46 10.69 -2.36
CA GLU A 113 14.84 10.87 -2.80
C GLU A 113 15.82 10.76 -1.62
N GLY A 114 16.92 10.03 -1.79
CA GLY A 114 17.90 9.79 -0.73
C GLY A 114 17.58 8.64 0.24
N THR A 115 16.36 8.10 0.26
CA THR A 115 16.01 6.99 1.18
C THR A 115 15.92 5.65 0.43
N LYS A 116 16.69 4.64 0.85
CA LYS A 116 16.59 3.29 0.27
C LYS A 116 15.31 2.58 0.71
N ALA A 117 14.57 2.00 -0.24
CA ALA A 117 13.41 1.17 0.08
C ALA A 117 13.85 -0.10 0.81
N ARG A 118 13.16 -0.46 1.90
CA ARG A 118 13.46 -1.70 2.61
C ARG A 118 13.08 -2.89 1.74
N ALA A 119 14.06 -3.73 1.40
CA ALA A 119 13.84 -4.98 0.69
C ALA A 119 12.99 -5.94 1.55
N GLY A 120 12.09 -6.69 0.91
CA GLY A 120 11.37 -7.78 1.58
C GLY A 120 12.28 -8.97 1.85
N LYS A 121 11.96 -9.79 2.85
CA LYS A 121 12.59 -11.11 3.01
C LYS A 121 12.30 -11.94 1.75
N LYS A 122 13.35 -12.49 1.12
CA LYS A 122 13.18 -13.47 0.04
C LYS A 122 12.44 -14.70 0.61
N PRO A 123 11.58 -15.37 -0.18
CA PRO A 123 11.01 -16.64 0.25
C PRO A 123 12.15 -17.60 0.54
N VAL A 124 12.11 -18.25 1.72
CA VAL A 124 12.98 -19.39 2.01
C VAL A 124 12.58 -20.45 0.99
N VAL A 125 13.47 -20.76 0.06
CA VAL A 125 13.28 -21.88 -0.86
C VAL A 125 13.25 -23.11 0.03
N ALA A 126 12.10 -23.75 0.16
CA ALA A 126 12.03 -25.04 0.81
C ALA A 126 12.88 -25.99 -0.02
N ASP A 127 14.00 -26.45 0.52
CA ASP A 127 14.78 -27.51 -0.09
C ASP A 127 13.84 -28.67 -0.37
N LYS A 128 13.69 -29.00 -1.66
CA LYS A 128 13.09 -30.26 -2.07
C LYS A 128 13.98 -31.35 -1.49
N LYS A 129 13.57 -31.97 -0.38
CA LYS A 129 14.10 -33.27 0.03
C LYS A 129 13.96 -34.19 -1.18
N LYS A 130 15.12 -34.58 -1.73
CA LYS A 130 15.25 -35.65 -2.73
C LYS A 130 14.84 -36.97 -2.12
#